data_AF-A0A949HL24-F1
#
_entry.id   AF-A0A949HL24-F1
#
_cell.length_a   1.000
_cell.length_b   1.000
_cell.length_c   1.000
_cell.angle_alpha   90.00
_cell.angle_beta   90.00
_cell.angle_gamma   90.00
#
_symmetry.space_group_name_H-M   'P 1'
#
loop_
_entity.id
_entity.type
_entity.pdbx_description
1 polymer ?
#
loop_
_entity_poly.entity_id
_entity_poly.type
_entity_poly.pdbx_seq_one_letter_code
_entity_poly.pdbx_strand_id
1 'polypeptide(L)'
;MNSRLSRLVSFYRDACDPGCRVASYRQELSDKLKGPHQLARDYRDYSVSTLRRLVFSRDQEVREAALWALGAVGGKSEYAFLGPWLRACDPGLRQLADRAREHLLMRTRSEHQIRFAQRIESSMANSHWKSASRMVDRLVVEHAHDPQSWLLRVSIRLCTRQWLGASQDCRYLLSFDRDNYRACVFLGQCYWYMNRLGIAKECFLEAARIYPDCSAASLANKLRLSA
;
A
#
# COMPACT_ATOMS: atom_id res chain seq x y z
N MET A 1 -11.49 25.69 19.74
CA MET A 1 -10.76 24.60 19.05
C MET A 1 -9.28 24.75 19.38
N ASN A 2 -8.59 23.69 19.82
CA ASN A 2 -7.18 23.76 20.23
C ASN A 2 -6.32 24.18 19.03
N SER A 3 -5.49 25.24 19.14
CA SER A 3 -4.79 25.88 18.01
C SER A 3 -3.87 24.92 17.23
N ARG A 4 -3.40 23.86 17.89
CA ARG A 4 -2.62 22.80 17.26
C ARG A 4 -3.49 21.89 16.38
N LEU A 5 -4.72 21.57 16.80
CA LEU A 5 -5.61 20.68 16.04
C LEU A 5 -6.12 21.39 14.79
N SER A 6 -6.45 22.68 14.89
CA SER A 6 -6.81 23.48 13.71
C SER A 6 -5.66 23.56 12.69
N ARG A 7 -4.41 23.65 13.16
CA ARG A 7 -3.23 23.61 12.28
C ARG A 7 -3.08 22.26 11.58
N LEU A 8 -3.23 21.15 12.31
CA LEU A 8 -3.22 19.79 11.76
C LEU A 8 -4.26 19.62 10.64
N VAL A 9 -5.50 20.05 10.92
CA VAL A 9 -6.60 19.97 9.94
C VAL A 9 -6.36 20.88 8.75
N SER A 10 -5.84 22.10 8.96
CA SER A 10 -5.50 23.03 7.87
C SER A 10 -4.49 22.40 6.91
N PHE A 11 -3.38 21.85 7.42
CA PHE A 11 -2.38 21.20 6.58
C PHE A 11 -2.95 20.02 5.79
N TYR A 12 -3.82 19.22 6.41
CA TYR A 12 -4.51 18.13 5.73
C TYR A 12 -5.39 18.64 4.59
N ARG A 13 -6.17 19.71 4.81
CA ARG A 13 -7.02 20.33 3.78
C ARG A 13 -6.18 20.88 2.63
N ASP A 14 -5.11 21.60 2.92
CA ASP A 14 -4.22 22.16 1.89
C ASP A 14 -3.58 21.06 1.02
N ALA A 15 -3.22 19.94 1.64
CA ALA A 15 -2.67 18.79 0.94
C ALA A 15 -3.70 18.03 0.08
N CYS A 16 -5.00 18.20 0.35
CA CYS A 16 -6.09 17.51 -0.33
C CYS A 16 -6.93 18.41 -1.26
N ASP A 17 -6.60 19.70 -1.40
CA ASP A 17 -7.39 20.65 -2.21
C ASP A 17 -7.33 20.31 -3.72
N PRO A 18 -8.49 20.04 -4.38
CA PRO A 18 -8.58 19.76 -5.81
C PRO A 18 -8.08 20.88 -6.75
N GLY A 19 -7.86 22.09 -6.24
CA GLY A 19 -7.32 23.22 -7.02
C GLY A 19 -5.86 23.03 -7.49
N CYS A 20 -5.11 22.10 -6.89
CA CYS A 20 -3.84 21.61 -7.44
C CYS A 20 -4.12 20.71 -8.65
N ARG A 21 -4.12 21.32 -9.85
CA ARG A 21 -4.40 20.65 -11.14
C ARG A 21 -3.60 19.36 -11.32
N VAL A 22 -4.34 18.31 -11.64
CA VAL A 22 -3.94 16.93 -11.86
C VAL A 22 -2.88 16.76 -12.96
N ALA A 23 -1.75 16.17 -12.59
CA ALA A 23 -0.97 15.30 -13.48
C ALA A 23 -0.42 14.14 -12.63
N SER A 24 -1.00 12.95 -12.79
CA SER A 24 -0.54 11.65 -12.25
C SER A 24 0.02 11.70 -10.82
N TYR A 25 -0.74 11.19 -9.84
CA TYR A 25 -0.28 11.04 -8.45
C TYR A 25 1.09 10.33 -8.30
N ARG A 26 1.50 9.48 -9.28
CA ARG A 26 2.85 8.91 -9.37
C ARG A 26 3.96 9.93 -9.68
N GLN A 27 3.63 10.97 -10.43
CA GLN A 27 4.52 12.05 -10.88
C GLN A 27 4.69 13.11 -9.78
N GLU A 28 3.64 13.41 -9.03
CA GLU A 28 3.78 14.19 -7.80
C GLU A 28 4.56 13.45 -6.72
N LEU A 29 4.43 12.12 -6.58
CA LEU A 29 5.23 11.35 -5.62
C LEU A 29 6.73 11.39 -5.94
N SER A 30 7.15 11.47 -7.21
CA SER A 30 8.57 11.66 -7.56
C SER A 30 9.06 13.07 -7.30
N ASP A 31 8.24 14.09 -7.57
CA ASP A 31 8.63 15.50 -7.45
C ASP A 31 8.49 16.04 -6.00
N LYS A 32 7.49 15.55 -5.26
CA LYS A 32 7.21 15.84 -3.84
C LYS A 32 7.85 14.85 -2.86
N LEU A 33 8.76 13.96 -3.28
CA LEU A 33 9.65 13.25 -2.32
C LEU A 33 10.62 14.21 -1.59
N LYS A 34 10.67 15.50 -1.97
CA LYS A 34 11.19 16.61 -1.15
C LYS A 34 10.23 17.04 -0.01
N GLY A 35 8.94 16.75 -0.14
CA GLY A 35 7.82 17.13 0.72
C GLY A 35 7.65 16.38 2.06
N PRO A 36 7.93 15.06 2.21
CA PRO A 36 7.79 14.42 3.52
C PRO A 36 8.79 14.96 4.55
N HIS A 37 9.93 15.52 4.12
CA HIS A 37 10.88 16.18 5.02
C HIS A 37 10.46 17.60 5.42
N GLN A 38 9.79 18.36 4.55
CA GLN A 38 9.16 19.64 4.89
C GLN A 38 7.94 19.42 5.80
N LEU A 39 7.07 18.48 5.45
CA LEU A 39 5.93 18.08 6.28
C LEU A 39 6.38 17.52 7.64
N ALA A 40 7.41 16.67 7.70
CA ALA A 40 7.95 16.22 9.00
C ALA A 40 8.58 17.35 9.82
N ARG A 41 9.07 18.44 9.19
CA ARG A 41 9.54 19.63 9.90
C ARG A 41 8.39 20.44 10.49
N ASP A 42 7.28 20.56 9.77
CA ASP A 42 6.11 21.34 10.20
C ASP A 42 5.24 20.60 11.22
N TYR A 43 5.30 19.27 11.23
CA TYR A 43 4.60 18.39 12.17
C TYR A 43 5.40 18.09 13.45
N ARG A 44 6.53 18.77 13.70
CA ARG A 44 7.37 18.61 14.92
C ARG A 44 6.59 18.77 16.23
N ASP A 45 5.46 19.46 16.20
CA ASP A 45 4.58 19.66 17.36
C ASP A 45 3.79 18.39 17.76
N TYR A 46 3.74 17.38 16.88
CA TYR A 46 3.03 16.14 17.11
C TYR A 46 3.98 14.94 17.13
N SER A 47 4.10 14.31 18.30
CA SER A 47 4.71 12.98 18.38
C SER A 47 3.86 11.96 17.62
N VAL A 48 4.50 10.93 17.07
CA VAL A 48 3.82 9.79 16.44
C VAL A 48 2.78 9.17 17.39
N SER A 49 3.11 9.06 18.69
CA SER A 49 2.19 8.59 19.73
C SER A 49 0.95 9.48 19.84
N THR A 50 1.10 10.80 19.75
CA THR A 50 -0.03 11.74 19.76
C THR A 50 -0.93 11.51 18.56
N LEU A 51 -0.36 11.39 17.36
CA LEU A 51 -1.12 11.14 16.14
C LEU A 51 -1.91 9.82 16.22
N ARG A 52 -1.29 8.73 16.73
CA ARG A 52 -1.98 7.44 16.94
C ARG A 52 -3.22 7.58 17.83
N ARG A 53 -3.18 8.40 18.87
CA ARG A 53 -4.36 8.68 19.70
C ARG A 53 -5.41 9.49 18.94
N LEU A 54 -4.99 10.47 18.14
CA LEU A 54 -5.89 11.34 17.37
C LEU A 54 -6.66 10.60 16.26
N VAL A 55 -6.12 9.48 15.76
CA VAL A 55 -6.86 8.59 14.85
C VAL A 55 -8.15 8.05 15.49
N PHE A 56 -8.25 8.00 16.83
CA PHE A 56 -9.47 7.63 17.54
C PHE A 56 -10.33 8.84 17.98
N SER A 57 -10.05 10.03 17.46
CA SER A 57 -10.86 11.23 17.74
C SER A 57 -12.31 11.05 17.32
N ARG A 58 -13.23 11.69 18.05
CA ARG A 58 -14.65 11.76 17.64
C ARG A 58 -14.83 12.63 16.39
N ASP A 59 -13.98 13.64 16.24
CA ASP A 59 -13.95 14.52 15.07
C ASP A 59 -13.33 13.80 13.88
N GLN A 60 -14.11 13.69 12.79
CA GLN A 60 -13.71 12.99 11.57
C GLN A 60 -12.50 13.62 10.90
N GLU A 61 -12.46 14.94 10.75
CA GLU A 61 -11.34 15.62 10.09
C GLU A 61 -10.05 15.43 10.87
N VAL A 62 -10.14 15.40 12.21
CA VAL A 62 -8.98 15.10 13.07
C VAL A 62 -8.50 13.67 12.87
N ARG A 63 -9.39 12.69 12.69
CA ARG A 63 -8.99 11.30 12.39
C ARG A 63 -8.28 11.20 11.04
N GLU A 64 -8.85 11.82 10.02
CA GLU A 64 -8.32 11.83 8.66
C GLU A 64 -6.94 12.48 8.61
N ALA A 65 -6.81 13.68 9.19
CA ALA A 65 -5.56 14.40 9.27
C ALA A 65 -4.50 13.61 10.07
N ALA A 66 -4.90 12.92 11.13
CA ALA A 66 -3.98 12.06 11.90
C ALA A 66 -3.52 10.84 11.09
N LEU A 67 -4.40 10.14 10.36
CA LEU A 67 -4.04 9.02 9.48
C LEU A 67 -3.08 9.47 8.38
N TRP A 68 -3.39 10.58 7.72
CA TRP A 68 -2.55 11.18 6.70
C TRP A 68 -1.16 11.52 7.25
N ALA A 69 -1.11 12.19 8.41
CA ALA A 69 0.13 12.59 9.05
C ALA A 69 0.99 11.39 9.48
N LEU A 70 0.38 10.30 9.97
CA LEU A 70 1.10 9.06 10.29
C LEU A 70 1.81 8.48 9.06
N GLY A 71 1.25 8.62 7.85
CA GLY A 71 1.94 8.25 6.61
C GLY A 71 3.18 9.09 6.32
N ALA A 72 3.15 10.38 6.69
CA ALA A 72 4.24 11.32 6.45
C ALA A 72 5.38 11.21 7.47
N VAL A 73 5.06 10.99 8.75
CA VAL A 73 6.06 11.02 9.85
C VAL A 73 6.33 9.68 10.51
N GLY A 74 5.41 8.71 10.38
CA GLY A 74 5.46 7.42 11.08
C GLY A 74 6.57 6.48 10.62
N GLY A 75 6.89 5.46 11.41
CA GLY A 75 7.92 4.48 11.09
C GLY A 75 7.34 3.11 10.68
N LYS A 76 8.18 2.08 10.77
CA LYS A 76 7.78 0.69 10.54
C LYS A 76 6.65 0.24 11.49
N SER A 77 6.62 0.73 12.73
CA SER A 77 5.55 0.47 13.69
C SER A 77 4.19 1.01 13.21
N GLU A 78 4.19 2.15 12.54
CA GLU A 78 2.97 2.80 12.06
C GLU A 78 2.40 2.08 10.84
N TYR A 79 3.25 1.45 10.04
CA TYR A 79 2.81 0.59 8.95
C TYR A 79 1.86 -0.51 9.45
N ALA A 80 2.27 -1.24 10.50
CA ALA A 80 1.46 -2.28 11.12
C ALA A 80 0.21 -1.68 11.80
N PHE A 81 0.36 -0.55 12.51
CA PHE A 81 -0.76 0.14 13.15
C PHE A 81 -1.86 0.57 12.16
N LEU A 82 -1.51 0.95 10.94
CA LEU A 82 -2.44 1.37 9.90
C LEU A 82 -3.20 0.20 9.25
N GLY A 83 -2.75 -1.04 9.41
CA GLY A 83 -3.36 -2.22 8.76
C GLY A 83 -4.84 -2.42 9.08
N PRO A 84 -5.27 -2.39 10.35
CA PRO A 84 -6.68 -2.49 10.71
C PRO A 84 -7.57 -1.40 10.10
N TRP A 85 -7.02 -0.23 9.78
CA TRP A 85 -7.77 0.89 9.20
C TRP A 85 -8.16 0.66 7.73
N LEU A 86 -7.55 -0.33 7.06
CA LEU A 86 -8.01 -0.79 5.75
C LEU A 86 -9.43 -1.37 5.80
N ARG A 87 -9.89 -1.80 6.98
CA ARG A 87 -11.23 -2.34 7.24
C ARG A 87 -12.19 -1.32 7.86
N ALA A 88 -11.80 -0.05 7.95
CA ALA A 88 -12.63 0.99 8.56
C ALA A 88 -13.99 1.08 7.85
N CYS A 89 -15.07 1.38 8.59
CA CYS A 89 -16.40 1.53 7.99
C CYS A 89 -16.45 2.70 6.98
N ASP A 90 -15.76 3.78 7.30
CA ASP A 90 -15.66 4.97 6.46
C ASP A 90 -14.68 4.75 5.28
N PRO A 91 -15.12 4.92 4.02
CA PRO A 91 -14.26 4.75 2.84
C PRO A 91 -13.08 5.73 2.76
N GLY A 92 -13.25 6.97 3.21
CA GLY A 92 -12.18 7.97 3.24
C GLY A 92 -11.06 7.56 4.18
N LEU A 93 -11.40 7.06 5.37
CA LEU A 93 -10.40 6.53 6.31
C LEU A 93 -9.66 5.31 5.75
N ARG A 94 -10.36 4.41 5.04
CA ARG A 94 -9.72 3.25 4.39
C ARG A 94 -8.70 3.69 3.34
N GLN A 95 -9.08 4.62 2.46
CA GLN A 95 -8.20 5.15 1.42
C GLN A 95 -6.99 5.86 2.01
N LEU A 96 -7.19 6.67 3.06
CA LEU A 96 -6.09 7.33 3.77
C LEU A 96 -5.13 6.33 4.42
N ALA A 97 -5.66 5.25 5.00
CA ALA A 97 -4.82 4.20 5.59
C ALA A 97 -3.99 3.46 4.53
N ASP A 98 -4.58 3.13 3.37
CA ASP A 98 -3.85 2.50 2.25
C ASP A 98 -2.73 3.41 1.74
N ARG A 99 -3.04 4.68 1.48
CA ARG A 99 -2.06 5.69 1.05
C ARG A 99 -0.96 5.90 2.09
N ALA A 100 -1.32 6.00 3.36
CA ALA A 100 -0.35 6.19 4.44
C ALA A 100 0.60 4.98 4.54
N ARG A 101 0.09 3.75 4.40
CA ARG A 101 0.92 2.54 4.34
C ARG A 101 1.86 2.56 3.14
N GLU A 102 1.38 2.96 1.97
CA GLU A 102 2.21 3.08 0.76
C GLU A 102 3.31 4.14 0.92
N HIS A 103 2.97 5.32 1.44
CA HIS A 103 3.93 6.39 1.75
C HIS A 103 5.02 5.93 2.71
N LEU A 104 4.66 5.19 3.77
CA LEU A 104 5.64 4.67 4.72
C LEU A 104 6.64 3.72 4.06
N LEU A 105 6.17 2.81 3.20
CA LEU A 105 7.06 1.91 2.48
C LEU A 105 7.96 2.66 1.51
N MET A 106 7.46 3.69 0.84
CA MET A 106 8.26 4.50 -0.08
C MET A 106 9.31 5.35 0.65
N ARG A 107 8.95 5.90 1.82
CA ARG A 107 9.83 6.76 2.61
C ARG A 107 10.91 6.00 3.38
N THR A 108 10.58 4.81 3.86
CA THR A 108 11.55 3.96 4.59
C THR A 108 12.57 3.31 3.66
N ARG A 109 12.40 3.46 2.34
CA ARG A 109 13.35 2.97 1.35
C ARG A 109 14.58 3.87 1.23
N SER A 110 15.74 3.26 1.04
CA SER A 110 16.94 3.97 0.63
C SER A 110 16.80 4.47 -0.81
N GLU A 111 17.52 5.54 -1.19
CA GLU A 111 17.55 5.99 -2.59
C GLU A 111 17.96 4.87 -3.56
N HIS A 112 18.88 4.00 -3.11
CA HIS A 112 19.29 2.84 -3.89
C HIS A 112 18.10 1.93 -4.19
N GLN A 113 17.28 1.62 -3.19
CA GLN A 113 16.07 0.80 -3.34
C GLN A 113 15.03 1.45 -4.26
N ILE A 114 14.82 2.77 -4.15
CA ILE A 114 13.90 3.49 -5.02
C ILE A 114 14.35 3.38 -6.49
N ARG A 115 15.62 3.72 -6.76
CA ARG A 115 16.19 3.61 -8.12
C ARG A 115 16.16 2.17 -8.62
N PHE A 116 16.40 1.20 -7.75
CA PHE A 116 16.40 -0.22 -8.13
C PHE A 116 15.00 -0.71 -8.49
N ALA A 117 13.98 -0.34 -7.70
CA ALA A 117 12.57 -0.63 -8.00
C ALA A 117 12.14 0.03 -9.33
N GLN A 118 12.48 1.30 -9.57
CA GLN A 118 12.18 2.01 -10.83
C GLN A 118 12.80 1.31 -12.04
N ARG A 119 14.04 0.80 -11.91
CA ARG A 119 14.67 0.01 -12.99
C ARG A 119 13.94 -1.30 -13.25
N ILE A 120 13.43 -1.97 -12.22
CA ILE A 120 12.61 -3.17 -12.39
C ILE A 120 11.31 -2.82 -13.11
N GLU A 121 10.61 -1.78 -12.69
CA GLU A 121 9.36 -1.33 -13.33
C GLU A 121 9.58 -0.93 -14.79
N SER A 122 10.66 -0.21 -15.10
CA SER A 122 11.04 0.12 -16.48
C SER A 122 11.39 -1.14 -17.29
N SER A 123 12.04 -2.12 -16.68
CA SER A 123 12.32 -3.41 -17.31
C SER A 123 11.03 -4.19 -17.58
N MET A 124 10.02 -4.11 -16.70
CA MET A 124 8.70 -4.71 -16.91
C MET A 124 7.93 -4.00 -18.03
N ALA A 125 7.94 -2.67 -18.05
CA ALA A 125 7.28 -1.87 -19.10
C ALA A 125 7.83 -2.19 -20.51
N ASN A 126 9.15 -2.45 -20.60
CA ASN A 126 9.82 -2.87 -21.83
C ASN A 126 9.79 -4.39 -22.08
N SER A 127 9.00 -5.16 -21.31
CA SER A 127 8.91 -6.63 -21.43
C SER A 127 10.24 -7.40 -21.30
N HIS A 128 11.24 -6.81 -20.66
CA HIS A 128 12.53 -7.43 -20.38
C HIS A 128 12.45 -8.35 -19.14
N TRP A 129 11.60 -9.38 -19.20
CA TRP A 129 11.22 -10.21 -18.05
C TRP A 129 12.39 -10.94 -17.39
N LYS A 130 13.39 -11.40 -18.17
CA LYS A 130 14.59 -12.06 -17.63
C LYS A 130 15.46 -11.12 -16.79
N SER A 131 15.54 -9.85 -17.19
CA SER A 131 16.27 -8.83 -16.42
C SER A 131 15.50 -8.47 -15.16
N ALA A 132 14.19 -8.18 -15.31
CA ALA A 132 13.30 -7.87 -14.19
C ALA A 132 13.30 -8.99 -13.12
N SER A 133 13.24 -10.26 -13.53
CA SER A 133 13.28 -11.41 -12.61
C SER A 133 14.59 -11.48 -11.83
N ARG A 134 15.74 -11.38 -12.50
CA ARG A 134 17.06 -11.38 -11.81
C ARG A 134 17.25 -10.19 -10.87
N MET A 135 16.67 -9.05 -11.21
CA MET A 135 16.72 -7.87 -10.35
C MET A 135 15.82 -8.07 -9.13
N VAL A 136 14.57 -8.49 -9.32
CA VAL A 136 13.63 -8.64 -8.20
C VAL A 136 14.04 -9.78 -7.24
N ASP A 137 14.67 -10.85 -7.74
CA ASP A 137 15.19 -11.92 -6.88
C ASP A 137 16.31 -11.43 -5.96
N ARG A 138 17.16 -10.50 -6.42
CA ARG A 138 18.14 -9.84 -5.55
C ARG A 138 17.45 -8.93 -4.53
N LEU A 139 16.46 -8.17 -4.97
CA LEU A 139 15.74 -7.23 -4.10
C LEU A 139 15.08 -7.92 -2.90
N VAL A 140 14.42 -9.07 -3.12
CA VAL A 140 13.76 -9.81 -2.03
C VAL A 140 14.74 -10.53 -1.10
N VAL A 141 15.96 -10.85 -1.56
CA VAL A 141 17.02 -11.38 -0.69
C VAL A 141 17.58 -10.27 0.21
N GLU A 142 17.86 -9.11 -0.37
CA GLU A 142 18.38 -7.95 0.38
C GLU A 142 17.33 -7.39 1.35
N HIS A 143 16.04 -7.47 1.01
CA HIS A 143 14.94 -6.88 1.77
C HIS A 143 13.80 -7.88 2.03
N ALA A 144 14.14 -9.00 2.67
CA ALA A 144 13.21 -10.10 2.93
C ALA A 144 11.91 -9.70 3.68
N HIS A 145 11.92 -8.61 4.44
CA HIS A 145 10.75 -8.13 5.19
C HIS A 145 10.12 -6.84 4.63
N ASP A 146 10.41 -6.47 3.37
CA ASP A 146 9.74 -5.35 2.68
C ASP A 146 8.55 -5.87 1.83
N PRO A 147 7.29 -5.57 2.21
CA PRO A 147 6.11 -6.01 1.46
C PRO A 147 6.14 -5.72 -0.04
N GLN A 148 6.65 -4.54 -0.42
CA GLN A 148 6.59 -4.08 -1.81
C GLN A 148 7.59 -4.82 -2.71
N SER A 149 8.75 -5.22 -2.17
CA SER A 149 9.71 -6.06 -2.88
C SER A 149 9.09 -7.41 -3.28
N TRP A 150 8.32 -8.01 -2.38
CA TRP A 150 7.58 -9.24 -2.64
C TRP A 150 6.42 -9.05 -3.63
N LEU A 151 5.63 -7.97 -3.48
CA LEU A 151 4.56 -7.65 -4.43
C LEU A 151 5.09 -7.45 -5.86
N LEU A 152 6.27 -6.85 -6.01
CA LEU A 152 6.92 -6.68 -7.31
C LEU A 152 7.33 -8.04 -7.90
N ARG A 153 7.89 -8.95 -7.08
CA ARG A 153 8.24 -10.31 -7.56
C ARG A 153 7.02 -11.10 -7.96
N VAL A 154 5.96 -11.05 -7.16
CA VAL A 154 4.66 -11.67 -7.46
C VAL A 154 4.12 -11.16 -8.79
N SER A 155 4.15 -9.85 -9.02
CA SER A 155 3.69 -9.24 -10.27
C SER A 155 4.47 -9.76 -11.49
N ILE A 156 5.80 -9.84 -11.40
CA ILE A 156 6.65 -10.39 -12.46
C ILE A 156 6.34 -11.88 -12.70
N ARG A 157 6.18 -12.67 -11.63
CA ARG A 157 5.87 -14.10 -11.73
C ARG A 157 4.48 -14.34 -12.34
N LEU A 158 3.49 -13.52 -12.02
CA LEU A 158 2.18 -13.55 -12.67
C LEU A 158 2.28 -13.23 -14.17
N CYS A 159 2.98 -12.15 -14.55
CA CYS A 159 3.17 -11.80 -15.97
C CYS A 159 3.91 -12.91 -16.76
N THR A 160 4.81 -13.64 -16.09
CA THR A 160 5.59 -14.74 -16.69
C THR A 160 4.98 -16.13 -16.48
N ARG A 161 3.73 -16.20 -16.02
CA ARG A 161 2.96 -17.45 -15.82
C ARG A 161 3.54 -18.43 -14.79
N GLN A 162 4.36 -17.95 -13.86
CA GLN A 162 4.93 -18.72 -12.76
C GLN A 162 3.98 -18.76 -11.56
N TRP A 163 2.77 -19.29 -11.76
CA TRP A 163 1.67 -19.24 -10.78
C TRP A 163 2.01 -19.86 -9.43
N LEU A 164 2.70 -21.01 -9.45
CA LEU A 164 3.07 -21.72 -8.23
C LEU A 164 4.05 -20.89 -7.39
N GLY A 165 5.10 -20.36 -8.01
CA GLY A 165 6.07 -19.50 -7.33
C GLY A 165 5.45 -18.20 -6.82
N ALA A 166 4.57 -17.57 -7.63
CA ALA A 166 3.82 -16.40 -7.19
C ALA A 166 2.93 -16.70 -5.97
N SER A 167 2.27 -17.87 -5.94
CA SER A 167 1.43 -18.26 -4.80
C SER A 167 2.23 -18.47 -3.51
N GLN A 168 3.43 -19.03 -3.61
CA GLN A 168 4.35 -19.19 -2.47
C GLN A 168 4.80 -17.84 -1.92
N ASP A 169 5.15 -16.91 -2.81
CA ASP A 169 5.53 -15.54 -2.44
C ASP A 169 4.40 -14.79 -1.75
N CYS A 170 3.17 -14.92 -2.25
CA CYS A 170 1.99 -14.32 -1.62
C CYS A 170 1.79 -14.86 -0.21
N ARG A 171 1.91 -16.18 -0.01
CA ARG A 171 1.77 -16.81 1.31
C ARG A 171 2.89 -16.36 2.26
N TYR A 172 4.12 -16.26 1.78
CA TYR A 172 5.24 -15.75 2.57
C TYR A 172 5.01 -14.30 2.98
N LEU A 173 4.60 -13.43 2.05
CA LEU A 173 4.24 -12.04 2.32
C LEU A 173 3.14 -11.93 3.39
N LEU A 174 2.06 -12.69 3.25
CA LEU A 174 0.95 -12.70 4.19
C LEU A 174 1.33 -13.24 5.59
N SER A 175 2.42 -14.01 5.69
CA SER A 175 2.90 -14.51 6.99
C SER A 175 3.41 -13.39 7.90
N PHE A 176 3.97 -12.31 7.34
CA PHE A 176 4.49 -11.16 8.09
C PHE A 176 3.68 -9.86 7.87
N ASP A 177 2.88 -9.76 6.82
CA ASP A 177 1.96 -8.65 6.57
C ASP A 177 0.54 -9.16 6.28
N ARG A 178 -0.21 -9.46 7.35
CA ARG A 178 -1.56 -10.05 7.28
C ARG A 178 -2.62 -9.12 6.70
N ASP A 179 -2.36 -7.81 6.71
CA ASP A 179 -3.29 -6.80 6.18
C ASP A 179 -2.97 -6.44 4.71
N ASN A 180 -2.10 -7.21 4.04
CA ASN A 180 -1.77 -6.99 2.65
C ASN A 180 -2.85 -7.52 1.69
N TYR A 181 -3.91 -6.74 1.48
CA TYR A 181 -5.01 -7.14 0.59
C TYR A 181 -4.52 -7.40 -0.85
N ARG A 182 -3.50 -6.69 -1.33
CA ARG A 182 -2.92 -6.89 -2.69
C ARG A 182 -2.35 -8.30 -2.84
N ALA A 183 -1.66 -8.81 -1.81
CA ALA A 183 -1.17 -10.19 -1.78
C ALA A 183 -2.32 -11.22 -1.81
N CYS A 184 -3.43 -10.97 -1.12
CA CYS A 184 -4.63 -11.82 -1.20
C CYS A 184 -5.24 -11.82 -2.61
N VAL A 185 -5.31 -10.66 -3.28
CA VAL A 185 -5.77 -10.57 -4.68
C VAL A 185 -4.86 -11.39 -5.59
N PHE A 186 -3.54 -11.21 -5.49
CA PHE A 186 -2.60 -11.95 -6.32
C PHE A 186 -2.65 -13.46 -6.05
N LEU A 187 -2.81 -13.87 -4.79
CA LEU A 187 -2.98 -15.28 -4.44
C LEU A 187 -4.26 -15.87 -5.06
N GLY A 188 -5.36 -15.11 -5.04
CA GLY A 188 -6.61 -15.49 -5.72
C GLY A 188 -6.42 -15.64 -7.22
N GLN A 189 -5.71 -14.70 -7.87
CA GLN A 189 -5.37 -14.80 -9.30
C GLN A 189 -4.51 -16.02 -9.61
N CYS A 190 -3.51 -16.33 -8.77
CA CYS A 190 -2.69 -17.53 -8.92
C CYS A 190 -3.56 -18.80 -8.94
N TYR A 191 -4.46 -18.95 -7.97
CA TYR A 191 -5.36 -20.11 -7.91
C TYR A 191 -6.36 -20.15 -9.05
N TRP A 192 -6.85 -19.00 -9.51
CA TRP A 192 -7.71 -18.94 -10.68
C TRP A 192 -6.98 -19.48 -11.92
N TYR A 193 -5.77 -19.00 -12.22
CA TYR A 193 -4.97 -19.52 -13.34
C TYR A 193 -4.59 -21.00 -13.19
N MET A 194 -4.55 -21.53 -11.96
CA MET A 194 -4.36 -22.95 -11.67
C MET A 194 -5.66 -23.77 -11.67
N ASN A 195 -6.78 -23.19 -12.10
CA ASN A 195 -8.12 -23.80 -12.12
C ASN A 195 -8.62 -24.29 -10.74
N ARG A 196 -8.15 -23.67 -9.65
CA ARG A 196 -8.60 -23.94 -8.27
C ARG A 196 -9.60 -22.87 -7.82
N LEU A 197 -10.75 -22.83 -8.50
CA LEU A 197 -11.71 -21.71 -8.42
C LEU A 197 -12.29 -21.50 -7.01
N GLY A 198 -12.51 -22.57 -6.23
CA GLY A 198 -12.98 -22.48 -4.85
C GLY A 198 -12.01 -21.69 -3.95
N ILE A 199 -10.73 -22.06 -3.98
CA ILE A 199 -9.68 -21.39 -3.21
C ILE A 199 -9.45 -19.96 -3.72
N ALA A 200 -9.51 -19.76 -5.04
CA ALA A 200 -9.41 -18.43 -5.64
C ALA A 200 -10.48 -17.48 -5.09
N LYS A 201 -11.72 -17.95 -5.01
CA LYS A 201 -12.86 -17.21 -4.47
C LYS A 201 -12.65 -16.83 -3.00
N GLU A 202 -12.19 -17.74 -2.16
CA GLU A 202 -11.89 -17.45 -0.75
C GLU A 202 -10.83 -16.35 -0.61
N CYS A 203 -9.77 -16.41 -1.43
CA CYS A 203 -8.73 -15.37 -1.42
C CYS A 203 -9.26 -14.00 -1.83
N PHE A 204 -10.15 -13.93 -2.83
CA PHE A 204 -10.77 -12.67 -3.25
C PHE A 204 -11.75 -12.12 -2.22
N LEU A 205 -12.50 -12.98 -1.53
CA LEU A 205 -13.36 -12.58 -0.42
C LEU A 205 -12.52 -12.05 0.75
N GLU A 206 -11.40 -12.69 1.06
CA GLU A 206 -10.49 -12.21 2.10
C GLU A 206 -9.89 -10.86 1.74
N ALA A 207 -9.46 -10.65 0.49
CA ALA A 207 -8.99 -9.34 0.03
C ALA A 207 -10.08 -8.26 0.20
N ALA A 208 -11.33 -8.55 -0.16
CA ALA A 208 -12.45 -7.64 0.01
C ALA A 208 -12.81 -7.41 1.49
N ARG A 209 -12.56 -8.39 2.37
CA ARG A 209 -12.72 -8.23 3.82
C ARG A 209 -11.65 -7.30 4.41
N ILE A 210 -10.43 -7.34 3.88
CA ILE A 210 -9.31 -6.49 4.32
C ILE A 210 -9.46 -5.07 3.79
N TYR A 211 -9.79 -4.90 2.51
CA TYR A 211 -9.97 -3.60 1.88
C TYR A 211 -11.17 -3.66 0.92
N PRO A 212 -12.39 -3.30 1.40
CA PRO A 212 -13.63 -3.40 0.63
C PRO A 212 -13.63 -2.66 -0.71
N ASP A 213 -12.84 -1.60 -0.84
CA ASP A 213 -12.79 -0.78 -2.05
C ASP A 213 -11.93 -1.39 -3.17
N CYS A 214 -11.29 -2.55 -2.93
CA CYS A 214 -10.60 -3.26 -4.00
C CYS A 214 -11.56 -3.93 -4.99
N SER A 215 -11.09 -4.15 -6.21
CA SER A 215 -11.86 -4.85 -7.24
C SER A 215 -12.08 -6.35 -6.96
N ALA A 216 -11.53 -6.90 -5.88
CA ALA A 216 -11.56 -8.35 -5.59
C ALA A 216 -12.97 -8.90 -5.40
N ALA A 217 -13.89 -8.12 -4.81
CA ALA A 217 -15.28 -8.54 -4.64
C ALA A 217 -15.95 -8.84 -6.00
N SER A 218 -15.65 -8.03 -7.02
CA SER A 218 -16.16 -8.27 -8.38
C SER A 218 -15.59 -9.55 -9.00
N LEU A 219 -14.33 -9.88 -8.71
CA LEU A 219 -13.69 -11.11 -9.18
C LEU A 219 -14.29 -12.35 -8.50
N ALA A 220 -14.55 -12.29 -7.20
CA ALA A 220 -15.22 -13.36 -6.46
C ALA A 220 -16.63 -13.66 -7.02
N ASN A 221 -17.36 -12.62 -7.42
CA ASN A 221 -18.69 -12.77 -8.02
C ASN A 221 -18.63 -13.39 -9.42
N LYS A 222 -17.63 -13.05 -10.24
CA LYS A 222 -17.44 -13.70 -11.56
C LYS A 222 -17.24 -15.21 -11.44
N LEU A 223 -16.50 -15.65 -10.41
CA LEU A 223 -16.29 -17.08 -10.14
C LEU A 223 -17.56 -17.81 -9.67
N ARG A 224 -18.62 -17.11 -9.23
CA ARG A 224 -19.92 -17.73 -8.92
C ARG A 224 -20.72 -18.07 -10.18
N LEU A 225 -20.50 -17.35 -11.27
CA LEU A 225 -21.25 -17.52 -12.53
C LEU A 225 -20.65 -18.60 -13.45
N SER A 226 -19.44 -19.05 -13.14
CA SER A 226 -18.69 -20.04 -13.92
C SER A 226 -18.71 -21.45 -13.32
N ALA A 227 -19.43 -21.66 -12.22
CA ALA A 227 -19.59 -22.94 -11.51
C ALA A 227 -21.04 -23.39 -11.64
#